data_AF-A0A256YQ54-F1
#
_entry.id   AF-A0A256YQ54-F1
#
_cell.length_a   1.000
_cell.length_b   1.000
_cell.length_c   1.000
_cell.angle_alpha   90.00
_cell.angle_beta   90.00
_cell.angle_gamma   90.00
#
_symmetry.space_group_name_H-M   'P 1'
#
loop_
_entity.id
_entity.type
_entity.pdbx_description
1 polymer ?
#
loop_
_entity_poly.entity_id
_entity_poly.type
_entity_poly.pdbx_seq_one_letter_code
_entity_poly.pdbx_strand_id
1 'polypeptide(L)' 'MSIEKNILKIIAEKHVISVEEISKQIGEDINTIKIIVNRLKEKGYIHTSDLLPPNMLVVTVSGSNAIV' A
#
# COMPACT_ATOMS: atom_id res chain seq x y z
N MET A 1 -11.68 1.59 -11.93
CA MET A 1 -10.49 1.91 -11.10
C MET A 1 -9.85 0.60 -10.67
N SER A 2 -8.54 0.43 -10.85
CA SER A 2 -7.83 -0.81 -10.44
C SER A 2 -7.57 -0.82 -8.94
N ILE A 3 -7.69 -1.99 -8.29
CA ILE A 3 -7.42 -2.17 -6.84
C ILE A 3 -6.04 -1.63 -6.44
N GLU A 4 -5.02 -1.78 -7.29
CA GLU A 4 -3.67 -1.21 -7.09
C GLU A 4 -3.69 0.30 -6.82
N LYS A 5 -4.47 1.08 -7.59
CA LYS A 5 -4.57 2.53 -7.40
C LYS A 5 -5.31 2.89 -6.11
N ASN A 6 -6.33 2.11 -5.74
CA ASN A 6 -7.01 2.31 -4.45
C ASN A 6 -6.08 2.05 -3.27
N ILE A 7 -5.28 0.97 -3.32
CA ILE A 7 -4.29 0.65 -2.29
C ILE A 7 -3.28 1.79 -2.16
N LEU A 8 -2.71 2.25 -3.28
CA LEU A 8 -1.76 3.36 -3.29
C LEU A 8 -2.36 4.64 -2.71
N LYS A 9 -3.61 4.96 -3.07
CA LYS A 9 -4.32 6.13 -2.54
C LYS A 9 -4.53 6.04 -1.03
N ILE A 10 -4.97 4.89 -0.52
CA ILE A 10 -5.19 4.68 0.91
C ILE A 10 -3.87 4.82 1.70
N ILE A 11 -2.78 4.24 1.18
CA ILE A 11 -1.45 4.35 1.80
C ILE A 11 -0.96 5.81 1.77
N ALA A 12 -1.19 6.52 0.67
CA ALA A 12 -0.83 7.94 0.52
C ALA A 12 -1.62 8.84 1.49
N GLU A 13 -2.92 8.61 1.66
CA GLU A 13 -3.79 9.41 2.55
C GLU A 13 -3.51 9.17 4.03
N LYS A 14 -3.28 7.92 4.43
CA LYS A 14 -2.99 7.58 5.83
C LYS A 14 -1.54 7.77 6.23
N HIS A 15 -0.61 7.83 5.27
CA HIS A 15 0.85 7.83 5.40
C HIS A 15 1.47 6.61 6.10
N VAL A 16 0.70 5.95 6.97
CA VAL A 16 1.11 4.86 7.83
C VAL A 16 -0.09 3.91 7.97
N ILE A 17 -0.06 2.79 7.25
CA ILE A 17 -1.16 1.80 7.30
C ILE A 17 -0.64 0.37 7.18
N SER A 18 -1.30 -0.54 7.88
CA SER A 18 -1.04 -1.98 7.85
C SER A 18 -1.85 -2.67 6.76
N VAL A 19 -1.34 -3.79 6.24
CA VAL A 19 -2.02 -4.64 5.24
C VAL A 19 -3.43 -5.05 5.69
N GLU A 20 -3.60 -5.34 6.98
CA GLU A 20 -4.89 -5.71 7.56
C GLU A 20 -5.93 -4.59 7.48
N GLU A 21 -5.50 -3.34 7.70
CA GLU A 21 -6.37 -2.17 7.58
C GLU A 21 -6.74 -1.88 6.13
N ILE A 22 -5.80 -2.08 5.20
CA ILE A 22 -6.07 -1.98 3.76
C ILE A 22 -7.12 -3.03 3.36
N SER A 23 -6.96 -4.27 3.80
CA SER A 23 -7.94 -5.35 3.56
C SER A 23 -9.32 -4.99 4.10
N LYS A 24 -9.42 -4.45 5.32
CA LYS A 24 -10.70 -4.00 5.89
C LYS A 24 -11.35 -2.86 5.10
N GLN A 25 -10.58 -1.91 4.58
CA GLN A 25 -11.13 -0.80 3.80
C GLN A 25 -11.56 -1.21 2.40
N ILE A 26 -10.82 -2.10 1.75
CA ILE A 26 -11.11 -2.54 0.39
C ILE A 26 -12.16 -3.66 0.38
N GLY A 27 -12.29 -4.42 1.49
CA GLY A 27 -13.17 -5.58 1.58
C GLY A 27 -12.64 -6.83 0.87
N GLU A 28 -11.33 -6.87 0.60
CA GLU A 28 -10.65 -7.95 -0.13
C GLU A 28 -9.85 -8.85 0.81
N ASP A 29 -9.59 -10.08 0.37
CA ASP A 29 -8.80 -11.06 1.14
C ASP A 29 -7.39 -10.54 1.44
N ILE A 30 -6.92 -10.78 2.67
CA ILE A 30 -5.60 -10.35 3.12
C ILE A 30 -4.48 -10.91 2.22
N ASN A 31 -4.61 -12.12 1.69
CA ASN A 31 -3.60 -12.69 0.81
C ASN A 31 -3.56 -11.97 -0.55
N THR A 32 -4.73 -11.62 -1.10
CA THR A 32 -4.82 -10.81 -2.31
C THR A 32 -4.14 -9.45 -2.10
N ILE A 33 -4.44 -8.76 -0.99
CA ILE A 33 -3.80 -7.49 -0.66
C ILE A 33 -2.28 -7.68 -0.47
N LYS A 34 -1.82 -8.73 0.19
CA LYS A 34 -0.37 -9.02 0.34
C LYS A 34 0.31 -9.19 -1.01
N ILE A 35 -0.29 -9.93 -1.95
CA ILE A 35 0.25 -10.14 -3.29
C ILE A 35 0.36 -8.79 -4.02
N ILE A 36 -0.67 -7.95 -3.93
CA ILE A 36 -0.69 -6.65 -4.61
C ILE A 36 0.33 -5.69 -3.97
N VAL A 37 0.37 -5.61 -2.64
CA VAL A 37 1.38 -4.86 -1.89
C VAL A 37 2.79 -5.31 -2.28
N ASN A 38 3.05 -6.61 -2.37
CA ASN A 38 4.37 -7.10 -2.76
C ASN A 38 4.73 -6.65 -4.20
N ARG A 39 3.79 -6.75 -5.14
CA ARG A 39 3.98 -6.23 -6.51
C ARG A 39 4.24 -4.73 -6.54
N LEU A 40 3.53 -3.94 -5.74
CA LEU A 40 3.73 -2.50 -5.64
C LEU A 40 5.11 -2.17 -5.03
N LYS A 41 5.56 -2.99 -4.07
CA LYS A 41 6.90 -2.88 -3.47
C LYS A 41 7.99 -3.22 -4.48
N GLU A 42 7.85 -4.29 -5.25
CA GLU A 42 8.78 -4.66 -6.33
C GLU A 42 8.84 -3.59 -7.43
N LYS A 43 7.71 -2.94 -7.74
CA LYS A 43 7.64 -1.79 -8.65
C LYS A 43 8.23 -0.50 -8.07
N GLY A 44 8.62 -0.48 -6.79
CA GLY A 44 9.18 0.70 -6.12
C GLY A 44 8.15 1.78 -5.76
N TYR A 45 6.86 1.46 -5.76
CA TYR A 45 5.78 2.41 -5.44
C TYR A 45 5.50 2.54 -3.94
N ILE A 46 5.85 1.53 -3.15
CA ILE A 46 5.70 1.54 -1.69
C ILE A 46 6.94 0.94 -1.02
N HIS A 47 7.22 1.40 0.19
CA HIS A 47 8.31 0.90 1.02
C HIS A 47 7.83 0.61 2.44
N THR A 48 8.46 -0.38 3.08
CA THR A 48 8.34 -0.58 4.53
C THR A 48 9.41 0.26 5.20
N SER A 49 9.04 1.13 6.14
CA SER A 49 10.00 1.93 6.89
C SER A 49 10.46 1.18 8.14
N ASP A 50 11.76 1.05 8.36
CA ASP A 50 12.33 0.47 9.59
C ASP A 50 12.21 1.40 10.81
N LEU A 51 11.80 2.66 10.59
CA LEU A 51 11.55 3.65 11.64
C LEU A 51 10.13 3.58 12.21
N LEU A 52 9.25 2.82 11.55
CA LEU A 52 7.87 2.59 11.96
C LEU A 52 7.73 1.15 12.50
N PRO A 53 6.69 0.88 13.29
CA PRO A 53 6.30 -0.49 13.65
C PRO A 53 6.40 -1.44 12.44
N PRO A 54 6.95 -2.65 12.64
CA PRO A 54 7.09 -3.62 11.57
C PRO A 54 5.72 -3.83 10.91
N ASN A 55 5.69 -3.83 9.57
CA ASN A 55 4.50 -3.91 8.70
C ASN A 55 3.80 -2.61 8.32
N MET A 56 4.34 -1.44 8.67
CA MET A 56 3.80 -0.18 8.16
C MET A 56 4.31 0.13 6.75
N LEU A 57 3.36 0.43 5.86
CA LEU A 57 3.61 0.75 4.46
C LEU A 57 3.57 2.27 4.26
N VAL A 58 4.54 2.77 3.50
CA VAL A 58 4.65 4.17 3.11
C VAL A 58 4.70 4.26 1.58
N VAL A 59 4.00 5.24 1.00
CA VAL A 59 4.04 5.49 -0.44
C VAL A 59 5.33 6.23 -0.82
N THR A 60 5.97 5.83 -1.91
CA THR A 60 7.12 6.54 -2.46
C THR A 60 6.68 7.66 -3.39
N VAL A 61 7.60 8.55 -3.77
CA VAL A 61 7.34 9.61 -4.79
C VAL A 61 6.83 9.00 -6.09
N SER A 62 7.41 7.87 -6.53
CA SER A 62 6.97 7.12 -7.71
C SER A 62 5.55 6.58 -7.55
N GLY A 63 5.20 6.10 -6.35
CA GLY A 63 3.86 5.63 -6.04
C GLY A 63 2.83 6.77 -6.05
N SER A 64 3.17 7.92 -5.48
CA SER A 64 2.32 9.12 -5.54
C SER A 64 2.06 9.58 -6.97
N ASN A 65 3.09 9.59 -7.84
CA ASN A 65 2.91 9.93 -9.25
C ASN A 65 2.04 8.93 -10.02
N ALA A 66 1.98 7.67 -9.61
CA ALA A 66 1.12 6.67 -10.25
C ALA A 66 -0.38 6.84 -9.88
N ILE A 67 -0.68 7.62 -8.84
CA ILE A 67 -2.05 7.94 -8.39
C ILE A 67 -2.62 9.12 -9.20
N VAL A 68 -1.78 10.13 -9.49
CA VAL A 68 -2.11 11.35 -10.25
C VAL A 68 -2.46 11.05 -11.70
#